data_AF-A0A9D5PTA4-F1
#
_entry.id   AF-A0A9D5PTA4-F1
#
_cell.length_a   1.000
_cell.length_b   1.000
_cell.length_c   1.000
_cell.angle_alpha   90.00
_cell.angle_beta   90.00
_cell.angle_gamma   90.00
#
_symmetry.space_group_name_H-M   'P 1'
#
loop_
_entity.id
_entity.type
_entity.pdbx_description
1 polymer ?
#
loop_
_entity_poly.entity_id
_entity_poly.type
_entity_poly.pdbx_seq_one_letter_code
_entity_poly.pdbx_strand_id
1 'polypeptide(L)'
;MNFSEAHLSRLFKRYMDTNIMQYVRMKKFETARQLLSKGANVTDACFSSGFDNYSHFITAFRKEFGMSPLEFRRSAVENNGTAD
;
A
#
# COMPACT_ATOMS: atom_id res chain seq x y z
N MET A 1 -21.75 -18.89 -10.12
CA MET A 1 -20.51 -19.62 -9.79
C MET A 1 -20.04 -19.15 -8.41
N ASN A 2 -20.16 -19.99 -7.37
CA ASN A 2 -19.58 -19.70 -6.06
C ASN A 2 -18.16 -20.25 -6.02
N PHE A 3 -17.17 -19.41 -6.28
CA PHE A 3 -15.79 -19.78 -6.01
C PHE A 3 -15.53 -19.56 -4.52
N SER A 4 -15.21 -20.62 -3.78
CA SER A 4 -14.75 -20.45 -2.39
C SER A 4 -13.43 -19.70 -2.38
N GLU A 5 -13.16 -18.91 -1.34
CA GLU A 5 -11.90 -18.15 -1.17
C GLU A 5 -10.67 -19.06 -1.33
N ALA A 6 -10.78 -20.31 -0.86
CA ALA A 6 -9.74 -21.32 -1.02
C ALA A 6 -9.49 -21.71 -2.49
N HIS A 7 -10.53 -21.75 -3.33
CA HIS A 7 -10.39 -22.05 -4.75
C HIS A 7 -9.75 -20.89 -5.51
N LEU A 8 -10.18 -19.65 -5.22
CA LEU A 8 -9.59 -18.44 -5.81
C LEU A 8 -8.12 -18.29 -5.41
N SER A 9 -7.78 -18.52 -4.15
CA SER A 9 -6.39 -18.43 -3.65
C SER A 9 -5.46 -19.43 -4.35
N ARG A 10 -5.90 -20.68 -4.52
CA ARG A 10 -5.13 -21.71 -5.25
C ARG A 10 -4.95 -21.36 -6.73
N LEU A 11 -6.00 -20.87 -7.38
CA LEU A 11 -5.95 -20.49 -8.78
C LEU A 11 -5.04 -19.26 -8.97
N PHE A 12 -5.15 -18.25 -8.11
CA PHE A 12 -4.35 -17.04 -8.16
C PHE A 12 -2.86 -17.34 -7.94
N LYS A 13 -2.52 -18.18 -6.96
CA LYS A 13 -1.13 -18.62 -6.73
C LYS A 13 -0.56 -19.36 -7.95
N ARG A 14 -1.38 -20.17 -8.64
CA ARG A 14 -0.98 -20.90 -9.85
C ARG A 14 -0.66 -19.97 -11.03
N TYR A 15 -1.33 -18.83 -11.15
CA TYR A 15 -1.16 -17.92 -12.29
C TYR A 15 -0.22 -16.73 -12.01
N MET A 16 -0.12 -16.28 -10.76
CA MET A 16 0.61 -15.05 -10.38
C MET A 16 1.85 -15.30 -9.52
N ASP A 17 2.16 -16.57 -9.22
CA ASP A 17 3.26 -17.02 -8.33
C ASP A 17 3.28 -16.33 -6.95
N THR A 18 2.15 -15.74 -6.54
CA THR A 18 2.00 -15.01 -5.28
C THR A 18 0.62 -15.22 -4.68
N ASN A 19 0.48 -14.96 -3.38
CA ASN A 19 -0.80 -15.04 -2.69
C ASN A 19 -1.66 -13.82 -3.05
N ILE A 20 -2.95 -14.02 -3.34
CA ILE A 20 -3.92 -12.96 -3.62
C ILE A 20 -3.92 -11.85 -2.56
N MET A 21 -3.75 -12.21 -1.28
CA MET A 21 -3.68 -11.25 -0.18
C MET A 21 -2.42 -10.39 -0.23
N GLN A 22 -1.29 -10.95 -0.68
CA GLN A 22 -0.06 -10.20 -0.88
C GLN A 22 -0.19 -9.24 -2.06
N TYR A 23 -0.81 -9.69 -3.15
CA TYR A 23 -1.08 -8.83 -4.31
C TYR A 23 -1.99 -7.65 -3.95
N VAL A 24 -3.09 -7.91 -3.25
CA VAL A 24 -4.00 -6.85 -2.77
C VAL A 24 -3.24 -5.87 -1.87
N ARG A 25 -2.46 -6.37 -0.90
CA ARG A 25 -1.64 -5.54 -0.02
C ARG A 25 -0.67 -4.65 -0.80
N MET A 26 0.02 -5.19 -1.80
CA MET A 26 0.92 -4.44 -2.66
C MET A 26 0.19 -3.32 -3.41
N LYS A 27 -1.03 -3.58 -3.93
CA LYS A 27 -1.84 -2.55 -4.59
C LYS A 27 -2.33 -1.46 -3.65
N LYS A 28 -2.67 -1.80 -2.40
CA LYS A 28 -2.95 -0.79 -1.36
C LYS A 28 -1.72 0.08 -1.11
N PHE A 29 -0.54 -0.52 -0.96
CA PHE A 29 0.69 0.23 -0.75
C PHE A 29 1.10 1.12 -1.93
N GLU A 30 0.93 0.65 -3.17
CA GLU A 30 1.14 1.46 -4.36
C GLU A 30 0.27 2.72 -4.34
N THR A 31 -1.01 2.57 -3.98
CA THR A 31 -1.96 3.68 -3.84
C THR A 31 -1.57 4.63 -2.72
N ALA A 32 -1.24 4.10 -1.53
CA ALA A 32 -0.80 4.91 -0.39
C ALA A 32 0.43 5.74 -0.73
N ARG A 33 1.42 5.14 -1.41
CA ARG A 33 2.64 5.81 -1.86
C ARG A 33 2.33 6.99 -2.79
N GLN A 34 1.47 6.77 -3.78
CA GLN A 34 1.06 7.84 -4.71
C GLN A 34 0.36 8.99 -3.99
N LEU A 35 -0.51 8.70 -3.03
CA LEU A 35 -1.20 9.73 -2.23
C LEU A 35 -0.21 10.54 -1.38
N LEU A 36 0.71 9.86 -0.69
CA LEU A 36 1.74 10.51 0.12
C LEU A 36 2.66 11.39 -0.74
N SER A 37 3.07 10.93 -1.91
CA SER A 37 3.87 11.73 -2.86
C SER A 37 3.13 12.96 -3.41
N LYS A 38 1.80 12.95 -3.41
CA LYS A 38 0.94 14.09 -3.76
C LYS A 38 0.64 15.01 -2.57
N GLY A 39 1.25 14.76 -1.41
CA GLY A 39 1.10 15.59 -0.21
C GLY A 39 -0.08 15.23 0.69
N ALA A 40 -0.82 14.15 0.41
CA ALA A 40 -1.86 13.68 1.32
C ALA A 40 -1.29 13.41 2.72
N ASN A 41 -2.08 13.65 3.77
CA ASN A 41 -1.66 13.27 5.11
C ASN A 41 -1.70 11.74 5.29
N VAL A 42 -1.02 11.25 6.33
CA VAL A 42 -0.83 9.81 6.57
C VAL A 42 -2.17 9.10 6.83
N THR A 43 -3.09 9.76 7.50
CA THR A 43 -4.44 9.24 7.80
C THR A 43 -5.24 9.03 6.53
N ASP A 44 -5.29 10.04 5.66
CA ASP A 44 -6.01 9.96 4.39
C ASP A 44 -5.38 8.91 3.46
N ALA A 45 -4.04 8.85 3.41
CA ALA A 45 -3.33 7.84 2.63
C ALA A 45 -3.63 6.41 3.13
N CYS A 46 -3.75 6.20 4.44
CA CYS A 46 -4.13 4.91 5.03
C CYS A 46 -5.53 4.47 4.56
N PHE A 47 -6.54 5.28 4.84
CA PHE A 47 -7.93 4.87 4.60
C PHE A 47 -8.29 4.89 3.11
N SER A 48 -7.78 5.86 2.33
CA SER A 48 -8.06 5.95 0.89
C SER A 48 -7.35 4.86 0.08
N SER A 49 -6.27 4.27 0.62
CA SER A 49 -5.64 3.08 0.01
C SER A 49 -6.31 1.77 0.42
N GLY A 50 -7.36 1.81 1.24
CA GLY A 50 -8.14 0.65 1.63
C GLY A 50 -7.60 -0.11 2.84
N PHE A 51 -6.70 0.46 3.63
CA PHE A 51 -6.44 -0.05 4.98
C PHE A 51 -7.54 0.42 5.93
N ASP A 52 -8.00 -0.47 6.78
CA ASP A 52 -9.04 -0.23 7.80
C ASP A 52 -8.43 0.06 9.18
N ASN A 53 -7.17 -0.32 9.39
CA ASN A 53 -6.46 -0.16 10.65
C ASN A 53 -5.18 0.65 10.45
N TYR A 54 -5.15 1.84 11.06
CA TYR A 54 -4.04 2.77 10.97
C TYR A 54 -2.74 2.21 11.57
N SER A 55 -2.78 1.61 12.76
CA SER A 55 -1.58 1.04 13.40
C SER A 55 -0.95 -0.10 12.59
N HIS A 56 -1.80 -0.96 12.01
CA HIS A 56 -1.35 -2.01 11.08
C HIS A 56 -0.76 -1.42 9.81
N PHE A 57 -1.36 -0.37 9.25
CA PHE A 57 -0.81 0.34 8.10
C PHE A 57 0.60 0.90 8.39
N ILE A 58 0.80 1.61 9.51
CA ILE A 58 2.12 2.18 9.85
C ILE A 58 3.20 1.09 9.93
N THR A 59 2.92 0.02 10.67
CA THR A 59 3.88 -1.08 10.87
C THR A 59 4.18 -1.83 9.58
N ALA A 60 3.15 -2.15 8.80
CA ALA A 60 3.30 -2.88 7.55
C ALA A 60 3.97 -2.02 6.46
N PHE A 61 3.66 -0.72 6.38
CA PHE A 61 4.30 0.21 5.43
C PHE A 61 5.79 0.32 5.71
N ARG A 62 6.19 0.47 6.98
CA ARG A 62 7.61 0.51 7.35
C ARG A 62 8.34 -0.79 7.01
N LYS A 63 7.68 -1.93 7.15
CA LYS A 63 8.25 -3.23 6.76
C LYS A 63 8.46 -3.33 5.24
N GLU A 64 7.53 -2.79 4.45
CA GLU A 64 7.57 -2.85 2.99
C GLU A 64 8.57 -1.86 2.38
N PHE A 65 8.63 -0.63 2.90
CA PHE A 65 9.40 0.48 2.31
C PHE A 65 10.64 0.90 3.12
N GLY A 66 10.89 0.27 4.27
CA GLY A 66 12.03 0.57 5.15
C GLY A 66 11.89 1.86 5.98
N MET A 67 10.88 2.68 5.72
CA MET A 67 10.62 3.96 6.41
C MET A 67 9.13 4.13 6.72
N SER A 68 8.80 4.98 7.69
CA SER A 68 7.41 5.30 8.01
C SER A 68 6.74 6.10 6.88
N PRO A 69 5.40 6.04 6.77
CA PRO A 69 4.65 6.88 5.83
C PRO A 69 4.93 8.38 5.96
N LEU A 70 5.18 8.86 7.18
CA LEU A 70 5.47 10.27 7.44
C LEU A 70 6.85 10.66 6.88
N GLU A 71 7.87 9.83 7.12
CA GLU A 71 9.20 10.01 6.55
C GLU A 71 9.15 9.95 5.02
N PHE A 72 8.41 8.99 4.47
CA PHE A 72 8.21 8.87 3.03
C PHE A 72 7.54 10.11 2.43
N ARG A 73 6.51 10.65 3.08
CA ARG A 73 5.84 11.87 2.63
C ARG A 73 6.80 13.06 2.63
N ARG A 74 7.59 13.23 3.68
CA ARG A 74 8.58 14.32 3.78
C ARG A 74 9.58 14.24 2.64
N SER A 75 10.19 13.08 2.43
CA SER A 75 11.16 12.90 1.34
C SER A 75 10.54 13.05 -0.05
N ALA A 76 9.31 12.57 -0.26
CA ALA A 76 8.65 12.69 -1.56
C ALA A 76 8.25 14.14 -1.89
N VAL A 77 7.82 14.92 -0.90
CA VAL A 77 7.46 16.34 -1.10
C VAL A 77 8.70 17.19 -1.33
N GLU A 78 9.79 16.94 -0.60
CA GLU A 78 11.08 17.63 -0.80
C GLU A 78 11.66 17.41 -2.21
N ASN A 79 11.50 16.21 -2.78
CA ASN A 79 11.96 15.91 -4.14
C ASN A 79 11.07 16.48 -5.26
N ASN A 80 9.83 16.87 -4.97
CA ASN A 80 8.90 17.47 -5.94
C ASN A 80 8.90 19.01 -5.89
N GLY A 81 9.71 19.62 -5.01
CA GLY A 81 9.79 21.07 -4.81
C GLY A 81 10.94 21.78 -5.54
N THR A 82 11.69 21.10 -6.42
CA THR A 82 12.85 21.68 -7.16
C THR A 82 12.63 21.79 -8.68
N ALA A 83 11.39 21.89 -9.12
CA ALA A 83 11.07 22.40 -10.45
C ALA A 83 10.71 23.90 -10.33
N ASP A 84 11.73 24.74 -10.17
CA ASP A 84 11.70 26.12 -10.66
C ASP A 84 11.61 26.12 -12.20
#